data_AF-A0A2J6J8P1-F1
#
_entry.id   AF-A0A2J6J8P1-F1
#
_cell.length_a   1.000
_cell.length_b   1.000
_cell.length_c   1.000
_cell.angle_alpha   90.00
_cell.angle_beta   90.00
_cell.angle_gamma   90.00
#
_symmetry.space_group_name_H-M   'P 1'
#
loop_
_entity.id
_entity.type
_entity.pdbx_description
1 polymer ?
#
loop_
_entity_poly.entity_id
_entity_poly.type
_entity_poly.pdbx_seq_one_letter_code
_entity_poly.pdbx_strand_id
1 'polypeptide(L)'
;MATLAPERGQRWDDIVRQVGREYQALPATERTWISLALVRIATLQVELDGLFCGASGEGLCADCAGACCAKGHNHATLTTLLMFLDRDVAPPAADFTRTCPWLGEQGCVLAADRRPYNCITFVCDKIEQRLTAAELHRFYQLDRELRACYQAFADRYPGAGMTGLLLRAARLEGRSFFDCRAEITSQESI
;
A
#
# COMPACT_ATOMS: atom_id res chain seq x y z
N MET A 1 -13.66 -16.97 -14.63
CA MET A 1 -12.79 -16.43 -13.55
C MET A 1 -11.56 -17.31 -13.29
N ALA A 2 -11.64 -18.64 -13.41
CA ALA A 2 -10.52 -19.56 -13.12
C ALA A 2 -9.22 -19.31 -13.92
N THR A 3 -9.31 -18.88 -15.18
CA THR A 3 -8.14 -18.67 -16.05
C THR A 3 -7.30 -17.44 -15.68
N LEU A 4 -7.90 -16.44 -15.00
CA LEU A 4 -7.22 -15.17 -14.70
C LEU A 4 -6.37 -15.22 -13.43
N ALA A 5 -6.61 -16.18 -12.53
CA ALA A 5 -5.88 -16.25 -11.26
C ALA A 5 -4.42 -16.70 -11.44
N PRO A 6 -4.12 -17.77 -12.21
CA PRO A 6 -2.73 -18.17 -12.47
C PRO A 6 -1.92 -17.08 -13.19
N GLU A 7 -2.51 -16.42 -14.20
CA GLU A 7 -1.88 -15.32 -14.93
C GLU A 7 -1.52 -14.13 -14.01
N ARG A 8 -2.42 -13.80 -13.08
CA ARG A 8 -2.18 -12.73 -12.09
C ARG A 8 -1.12 -13.10 -11.07
N GLY A 9 -1.10 -14.35 -10.60
CA GLY A 9 -0.07 -14.87 -9.72
C GLY A 9 1.31 -14.77 -10.36
N GLN A 10 1.45 -15.30 -11.57
CA GLN A 10 2.70 -15.21 -12.34
C GLN A 10 3.14 -13.76 -12.53
N ARG A 11 2.21 -12.88 -12.92
CA ARG A 11 2.50 -11.46 -13.12
C ARG A 11 2.91 -10.75 -11.82
N TRP A 12 2.30 -11.10 -10.69
CA TRP A 12 2.69 -10.58 -9.39
C TRP A 12 4.12 -10.98 -9.05
N ASP A 13 4.49 -12.25 -9.25
CA ASP A 13 5.83 -12.74 -8.99
C ASP A 13 6.88 -12.06 -9.88
N ASP A 14 6.54 -11.80 -11.15
CA ASP A 14 7.39 -11.04 -12.08
C ASP A 14 7.62 -9.60 -11.58
N ILE A 15 6.56 -8.93 -11.11
CA ILE A 15 6.67 -7.59 -10.52
C ILE A 15 7.54 -7.60 -9.26
N VAL A 16 7.32 -8.55 -8.35
CA VAL A 16 8.10 -8.66 -7.11
C VAL A 16 9.59 -8.84 -7.42
N ARG A 17 9.92 -9.73 -8.36
CA ARG A 17 11.30 -9.93 -8.81
C ARG A 17 11.90 -8.67 -9.45
N GLN A 18 11.14 -7.99 -10.32
CA GLN A 18 11.60 -6.78 -10.99
C GLN A 18 11.87 -5.67 -9.98
N VAL A 19 10.89 -5.34 -9.14
CA VAL A 19 11.00 -4.30 -8.11
C VAL A 19 12.15 -4.62 -7.15
N GLY A 20 12.30 -5.88 -6.74
CA GLY A 20 13.42 -6.31 -5.90
C GLY A 20 14.78 -6.01 -6.53
N ARG A 21 14.98 -6.37 -7.79
CA ARG A 21 16.24 -6.07 -8.51
C ARG A 21 16.47 -4.57 -8.66
N GLU A 22 15.45 -3.82 -9.05
CA GLU A 22 15.56 -2.37 -9.27
C GLU A 22 15.87 -1.64 -7.95
N TYR A 23 15.18 -1.98 -6.86
CA TYR A 23 15.42 -1.41 -5.53
C TYR A 23 16.87 -1.67 -5.05
N GLN A 24 17.39 -2.88 -5.25
CA GLN A 24 18.78 -3.22 -4.90
C GLN A 24 19.82 -2.47 -5.77
N ALA A 25 19.45 -2.11 -7.01
CA ALA A 25 20.31 -1.32 -7.89
C ALA A 25 20.30 0.19 -7.58
N LEU A 26 19.37 0.67 -6.73
CA LEU A 26 19.29 2.09 -6.39
C LEU A 26 20.55 2.58 -5.65
N PRO A 27 20.91 3.88 -5.81
CA PRO A 27 21.92 4.51 -4.97
C PRO A 27 21.57 4.41 -3.48
N ALA A 28 22.59 4.35 -2.62
CA ALA A 28 22.40 4.27 -1.16
C ALA A 28 21.62 5.47 -0.59
N THR A 29 21.74 6.64 -1.21
CA THR A 29 20.98 7.85 -0.86
C THR A 29 19.48 7.67 -1.11
N GLU A 30 19.11 7.04 -2.24
CA GLU A 30 17.70 6.74 -2.55
C GLU A 30 17.13 5.71 -1.58
N ARG A 31 17.88 4.64 -1.31
CA ARG A 31 17.42 3.62 -0.33
C ARG A 31 17.23 4.22 1.05
N THR A 32 18.16 5.07 1.52
CA THR A 32 18.01 5.78 2.80
C THR A 32 16.75 6.65 2.84
N TRP A 33 16.47 7.39 1.76
CA TRP A 33 15.23 8.18 1.66
C TRP A 33 13.99 7.30 1.74
N ILE A 34 13.97 6.19 1.00
CA ILE A 34 12.89 5.20 1.03
C ILE A 34 12.70 4.69 2.45
N SER A 35 13.75 4.19 3.13
CA SER A 35 13.65 3.63 4.47
C SER A 35 13.05 4.63 5.47
N LEU A 36 13.52 5.88 5.47
CA LEU A 36 13.00 6.93 6.35
C LEU A 36 11.52 7.23 6.08
N ALA A 37 11.13 7.32 4.81
CA ALA A 37 9.75 7.54 4.43
C ALA A 37 8.85 6.36 4.83
N LEU A 38 9.33 5.11 4.65
CA LEU A 38 8.60 3.91 5.05
C LEU A 38 8.42 3.80 6.56
N VAL A 39 9.40 4.21 7.37
CA VAL A 39 9.26 4.30 8.84
C VAL A 39 8.12 5.25 9.19
N ARG A 40 8.05 6.43 8.56
CA ARG A 40 6.94 7.37 8.82
C ARG A 40 5.59 6.77 8.44
N ILE A 41 5.50 6.14 7.28
CA ILE A 41 4.27 5.49 6.81
C ILE A 41 3.84 4.40 7.80
N ALA A 42 4.75 3.49 8.17
CA ALA A 42 4.48 2.42 9.13
C ALA A 42 3.93 2.95 10.46
N THR A 43 4.53 4.01 11.03
CA THR A 43 4.04 4.64 12.27
C THR A 43 2.62 5.17 12.12
N LEU A 44 2.35 5.93 11.05
CA LEU A 44 1.01 6.46 10.79
C LEU A 44 -0.04 5.35 10.64
N GLN A 45 0.33 4.24 10.01
CA GLN A 45 -0.56 3.09 9.83
C GLN A 45 -0.88 2.37 11.14
N VAL A 46 0.11 2.23 12.03
CA VAL A 46 -0.11 1.67 13.37
C VAL A 46 -1.04 2.57 14.19
N GLU A 47 -0.89 3.90 14.09
CA GLU A 47 -1.80 4.83 14.76
C GLU A 47 -3.23 4.76 14.22
N LEU A 48 -3.40 4.65 12.89
CA LEU A 48 -4.71 4.43 12.28
C LEU A 48 -5.36 3.12 12.72
N ASP A 49 -4.57 2.04 12.78
CA ASP A 49 -5.04 0.73 13.25
C ASP A 49 -5.43 0.77 14.74
N GLY A 50 -4.74 1.56 15.55
CA GLY A 50 -5.11 1.80 16.94
C GLY A 50 -6.51 2.41 17.09
N LEU A 51 -6.86 3.40 16.24
CA LEU A 51 -8.20 3.98 16.20
C LEU A 51 -9.25 2.96 15.74
N PHE A 52 -8.91 2.18 14.71
CA PHE A 52 -9.77 1.10 14.23
C PHE A 52 -10.05 0.05 15.32
N CYS A 53 -9.02 -0.40 16.03
CA CYS A 53 -9.16 -1.37 17.12
C CYS A 53 -9.94 -0.79 18.30
N GLY A 54 -9.68 0.47 18.68
CA GLY A 54 -10.43 1.18 19.72
C GLY A 54 -11.93 1.25 19.44
N ALA A 55 -12.30 1.42 18.17
CA ALA A 55 -13.69 1.37 17.70
C ALA A 55 -14.27 -0.05 17.58
N SER A 56 -13.59 -1.09 18.08
CA SER A 56 -13.98 -2.51 17.92
C SER A 56 -14.06 -2.95 16.44
N GLY A 57 -13.20 -2.39 15.58
CA GLY A 57 -13.22 -2.62 14.15
C GLY A 57 -13.12 -4.10 13.75
N GLU A 58 -12.31 -4.89 14.46
CA GLU A 58 -12.15 -6.33 14.19
C GLU A 58 -13.48 -7.10 14.33
N GLY A 59 -14.22 -6.85 15.42
CA GLY A 59 -15.53 -7.45 15.64
C GLY A 59 -16.55 -7.03 14.58
N LEU A 60 -16.60 -5.72 14.26
CA LEU A 60 -17.48 -5.20 13.21
C LEU A 60 -17.15 -5.77 11.82
N CYS A 61 -15.87 -5.99 11.53
CA CYS A 61 -15.42 -6.62 10.29
C CYS A 61 -15.81 -8.10 10.22
N ALA A 62 -15.71 -8.84 11.33
CA ALA A 62 -16.15 -10.23 11.42
C ALA A 62 -17.66 -10.35 11.14
N ASP A 63 -18.48 -9.44 11.70
CA ASP A 63 -19.94 -9.43 11.50
C ASP A 63 -20.35 -9.23 10.02
N CYS A 64 -19.56 -8.48 9.25
CA CYS A 64 -19.81 -8.24 7.82
C CYS A 64 -18.94 -9.09 6.89
N ALA A 65 -18.22 -10.08 7.44
CA ALA A 65 -17.29 -10.95 6.72
C ALA A 65 -16.29 -10.20 5.81
N GLY A 66 -15.88 -8.99 6.22
CA GLY A 66 -14.92 -8.18 5.45
C GLY A 66 -15.42 -7.79 4.04
N ALA A 67 -16.68 -7.41 3.88
CA ALA A 67 -17.23 -6.99 2.58
C ALA A 67 -16.38 -5.93 1.86
N CYS A 68 -15.74 -5.01 2.59
CA CYS A 68 -14.78 -4.04 2.03
C CYS A 68 -13.49 -4.72 1.56
N CYS A 69 -12.97 -5.69 2.31
CA CYS A 69 -11.79 -6.47 1.94
C CYS A 69 -12.00 -7.23 0.63
N ALA A 70 -13.23 -7.67 0.32
CA ALA A 70 -13.53 -8.32 -0.96
C ALA A 70 -13.29 -7.42 -2.20
N LYS A 71 -13.08 -6.11 -2.02
CA LYS A 71 -12.70 -5.16 -3.08
C LYS A 71 -11.19 -4.92 -3.19
N GLY A 72 -10.40 -5.50 -2.29
CA GLY A 72 -8.97 -5.22 -2.14
C GLY A 72 -8.03 -5.82 -3.20
N HIS A 73 -8.55 -6.46 -4.24
CA HIS A 73 -7.77 -7.26 -5.20
C HIS A 73 -6.56 -6.54 -5.78
N ASN A 74 -6.68 -5.23 -6.04
CA ASN A 74 -5.66 -4.41 -6.68
C ASN A 74 -5.17 -3.28 -5.75
N HIS A 75 -5.14 -3.50 -4.44
CA HIS A 75 -4.77 -2.43 -3.51
C HIS A 75 -3.26 -2.38 -3.23
N ALA A 76 -2.52 -3.49 -3.28
CA ALA A 76 -1.08 -3.50 -2.99
C ALA A 76 -0.31 -2.60 -3.98
N THR A 77 0.40 -1.60 -3.44
CA THR A 77 1.16 -0.59 -4.18
C THR A 77 2.67 -0.85 -4.11
N LEU A 78 3.48 -0.06 -4.83
CA LEU A 78 4.94 -0.13 -4.73
C LEU A 78 5.41 0.07 -3.28
N THR A 79 4.88 1.07 -2.59
CA THR A 79 5.16 1.33 -1.17
C THR A 79 4.86 0.12 -0.29
N THR A 80 3.77 -0.61 -0.57
CA THR A 80 3.42 -1.84 0.17
C THR A 80 4.53 -2.88 0.04
N LEU A 81 5.01 -3.10 -1.19
CA LEU A 81 6.08 -4.07 -1.45
C LEU A 81 7.42 -3.62 -0.86
N LEU A 82 7.74 -2.32 -0.94
CA LEU A 82 8.95 -1.75 -0.38
C LEU A 82 9.06 -1.94 1.14
N MET A 83 7.94 -1.95 1.89
CA MET A 83 7.95 -2.21 3.34
C MET A 83 8.44 -3.61 3.74
N PHE A 84 8.43 -4.55 2.80
CA PHE A 84 8.99 -5.89 2.95
C PHE A 84 10.46 -5.90 2.52
N LEU A 85 10.74 -5.39 1.31
CA LEU A 85 12.08 -5.38 0.73
C LEU A 85 13.10 -4.57 1.53
N ASP A 86 12.68 -3.43 2.10
CA ASP A 86 13.54 -2.57 2.94
C ASP A 86 14.01 -3.27 4.22
N ARG A 87 13.27 -4.29 4.67
CA ARG A 87 13.58 -5.09 5.86
C ARG A 87 14.21 -6.44 5.52
N ASP A 88 14.53 -6.68 4.25
CA ASP A 88 15.02 -7.96 3.73
C ASP A 88 14.07 -9.14 4.06
N VAL A 89 12.76 -8.87 4.04
CA VAL A 89 11.71 -9.87 4.26
C VAL A 89 10.92 -10.06 2.98
N ALA A 90 10.53 -11.29 2.67
CA ALA A 90 9.64 -11.57 1.55
C ALA A 90 8.18 -11.15 1.89
N PRO A 91 7.42 -10.58 0.93
CA PRO A 91 5.98 -10.40 1.14
C PRO A 91 5.30 -11.77 1.31
N PRO A 92 4.18 -11.86 2.06
CA PRO A 92 3.40 -13.08 2.13
C PRO A 92 2.99 -13.57 0.73
N ALA A 93 2.77 -14.87 0.59
CA ALA A 93 2.25 -15.41 -0.66
C ALA A 93 0.85 -14.85 -0.94
N ALA A 94 0.66 -14.28 -2.12
CA ALA A 94 -0.61 -13.70 -2.55
C ALA A 94 -1.51 -14.78 -3.17
N ASP A 95 -2.73 -14.94 -2.68
CA ASP A 95 -3.70 -15.89 -3.23
C ASP A 95 -4.71 -15.21 -4.18
N PHE A 96 -4.36 -15.16 -5.47
CA PHE A 96 -5.20 -14.53 -6.49
C PHE A 96 -6.48 -15.30 -6.82
N THR A 97 -6.73 -16.47 -6.20
CA THR A 97 -8.03 -17.15 -6.28
C THR A 97 -9.08 -16.50 -5.36
N ARG A 98 -8.64 -15.75 -4.34
CA ARG A 98 -9.53 -15.02 -3.42
C ARG A 98 -9.91 -13.65 -3.98
N THR A 99 -10.98 -13.08 -3.41
CA THR A 99 -11.44 -11.72 -3.75
C THR A 99 -10.38 -10.66 -3.42
N CYS A 100 -9.69 -10.83 -2.29
CA CYS A 100 -8.46 -10.11 -1.97
C CYS A 100 -7.32 -11.12 -1.76
N PRO A 101 -6.18 -10.97 -2.46
CA PRO A 101 -5.04 -11.88 -2.34
C PRO A 101 -4.40 -11.94 -0.95
N TRP A 102 -4.70 -10.95 -0.11
CA TRP A 102 -4.14 -10.78 1.23
C TRP A 102 -5.12 -11.15 2.34
N LEU A 103 -6.37 -11.47 1.99
CA LEU A 103 -7.30 -11.99 2.97
C LEU A 103 -6.89 -13.44 3.25
N GLY A 104 -6.71 -13.81 4.51
CA GLY A 104 -6.49 -15.17 5.02
C GLY A 104 -7.75 -15.71 5.72
N GLU A 105 -7.65 -16.83 6.43
CA GLU A 105 -8.78 -17.40 7.18
C GLU A 105 -9.13 -16.58 8.44
N GLN A 106 -8.12 -15.99 9.07
CA GLN A 106 -8.25 -15.20 10.31
C GLN A 106 -8.24 -13.68 10.05
N GLY A 107 -8.51 -13.25 8.81
CA GLY A 107 -8.42 -11.85 8.41
C GLY A 107 -7.20 -11.56 7.53
N CYS A 108 -6.83 -10.28 7.40
CA CYS A 108 -5.75 -9.88 6.50
C CYS A 108 -4.39 -10.42 6.98
N VAL A 109 -3.63 -11.05 6.08
CA VAL A 109 -2.27 -11.57 6.38
C VAL A 109 -1.22 -10.46 6.44
N LEU A 110 -1.57 -9.24 6.03
CA LEU A 110 -0.70 -8.07 6.15
C LEU A 110 -0.92 -7.41 7.52
N ALA A 111 0.15 -7.31 8.29
CA ALA A 111 0.21 -6.49 9.50
C ALA A 111 -0.14 -5.03 9.19
N ALA A 112 -0.69 -4.32 10.18
CA ALA A 112 -1.18 -2.95 10.03
C ALA A 112 -0.16 -2.00 9.38
N ASP A 113 1.10 -2.09 9.81
CA ASP A 113 2.24 -1.29 9.34
C ASP A 113 2.69 -1.61 7.89
N ARG A 114 2.00 -2.53 7.22
CA ARG A 114 2.27 -2.98 5.85
C ARG A 114 1.01 -3.11 5.01
N ARG A 115 -0.15 -2.65 5.49
CA ARG A 115 -1.38 -2.68 4.70
C ARG A 115 -1.33 -1.65 3.57
N PRO A 116 -2.01 -1.85 2.44
CA PRO A 116 -2.11 -0.80 1.44
C PRO A 116 -2.85 0.43 1.95
N TYR A 117 -2.57 1.61 1.41
CA TYR A 117 -3.21 2.88 1.80
C TYR A 117 -4.74 2.76 1.90
N ASN A 118 -5.41 2.34 0.82
CA ASN A 118 -6.88 2.22 0.82
C ASN A 118 -7.42 1.21 1.85
N CYS A 119 -6.61 0.23 2.28
CA CYS A 119 -7.04 -0.77 3.25
C CYS A 119 -6.94 -0.25 4.69
N ILE A 120 -5.97 0.63 4.97
CA ILE A 120 -5.73 1.16 6.32
C ILE A 120 -6.49 2.47 6.58
N THR A 121 -6.84 3.22 5.53
CA THR A 121 -7.58 4.50 5.63
C THR A 121 -9.07 4.37 5.35
N PHE A 122 -9.57 3.14 5.14
CA PHE A 122 -11.00 2.92 5.00
C PHE A 122 -11.66 2.71 6.37
N VAL A 123 -12.60 3.58 6.70
CA VAL A 123 -13.49 3.47 7.86
C VAL A 123 -14.93 3.45 7.32
N CYS A 124 -15.71 2.44 7.70
CA CYS A 124 -17.12 2.38 7.35
C CYS A 124 -17.99 3.11 8.39
N ASP A 125 -19.23 3.43 8.02
CA ASP A 125 -20.17 4.16 8.89
C ASP A 125 -20.30 3.56 10.29
N LYS A 126 -20.27 2.21 10.41
CA LYS A 126 -20.36 1.54 11.72
C LYS A 126 -19.14 1.80 12.61
N ILE A 127 -17.96 1.87 12.03
CA ILE A 127 -16.71 2.17 12.75
C ILE A 127 -16.68 3.66 13.06
N GLU A 128 -17.03 4.51 12.09
CA GLU A 128 -17.08 5.97 12.26
C GLU A 128 -18.01 6.37 13.42
N GLN A 129 -19.18 5.76 13.52
CA GLN A 129 -20.14 5.99 14.61
C GLN A 129 -19.64 5.57 16.00
N ARG A 130 -18.57 4.77 16.09
CA ARG A 130 -17.95 4.35 17.35
C ARG A 130 -16.76 5.20 17.76
N LEU A 131 -16.23 6.02 16.85
CA LEU A 131 -15.18 6.97 17.16
C LEU A 131 -15.79 8.20 17.85
N THR A 132 -15.12 8.69 18.88
CA THR A 132 -15.41 10.02 19.41
C THR A 132 -15.06 11.10 18.38
N ALA A 133 -15.58 12.31 18.56
CA ALA A 133 -15.25 13.43 17.67
C ALA A 133 -13.73 13.72 17.62
N ALA A 134 -13.03 13.54 18.74
CA ALA A 134 -11.58 13.73 18.82
C ALA A 134 -10.81 12.64 18.05
N GLU A 135 -11.22 11.38 18.18
CA GLU A 135 -10.63 10.25 17.45
C GLU A 135 -10.90 10.35 15.96
N LEU A 136 -12.10 10.75 15.55
CA LEU A 136 -12.43 10.96 14.15
C LEU A 136 -11.62 12.12 13.55
N HIS A 137 -11.44 13.21 14.30
CA HIS A 137 -10.55 14.29 13.89
C HIS A 137 -9.10 13.80 13.73
N ARG A 138 -8.61 13.00 14.68
CA ARG A 138 -7.27 12.41 14.62
C ARG A 138 -7.13 11.46 13.43
N PHE A 139 -8.13 10.66 13.14
CA PHE A 139 -8.17 9.77 11.97
C PHE A 139 -7.94 10.54 10.67
N TYR A 140 -8.71 11.62 10.43
CA TYR A 140 -8.54 12.41 9.21
C TYR A 140 -7.24 13.21 9.17
N GLN A 141 -6.66 13.58 10.31
CA GLN A 141 -5.30 14.13 10.34
C GLN A 141 -4.28 13.10 9.86
N LEU A 142 -4.30 11.90 10.45
CA LEU A 142 -3.43 10.79 10.10
C LEU A 142 -3.57 10.40 8.62
N ASP A 143 -4.80 10.32 8.11
CA ASP A 143 -5.07 10.03 6.69
C ASP A 143 -4.42 11.05 5.75
N ARG A 144 -4.55 12.35 6.06
CA ARG A 144 -3.91 13.41 5.26
C ARG A 144 -2.39 13.31 5.29
N GLU A 145 -1.81 13.06 6.45
CA GLU A 145 -0.36 12.89 6.60
C GLU A 145 0.14 11.66 5.84
N LEU A 146 -0.60 10.54 5.93
CA LEU A 146 -0.29 9.32 5.22
C LEU A 146 -0.37 9.54 3.71
N ARG A 147 -1.42 10.20 3.23
CA ARG A 147 -1.60 10.55 1.81
C ARG A 147 -0.44 11.38 1.30
N ALA A 148 0.03 12.37 2.07
CA ALA A 148 1.19 13.17 1.70
C ALA A 148 2.46 12.32 1.54
N CYS A 149 2.66 11.32 2.41
CA CYS A 149 3.78 10.39 2.27
C CYS A 149 3.68 9.56 0.98
N TYR A 150 2.50 9.00 0.66
CA TYR A 150 2.30 8.26 -0.59
C TYR A 150 2.44 9.16 -1.83
N GLN A 151 2.02 10.43 -1.74
CA GLN A 151 2.19 11.40 -2.82
C GLN A 151 3.68 11.68 -3.08
N ALA A 152 4.49 11.84 -2.05
CA ALA A 152 5.94 12.02 -2.20
C ALA A 152 6.61 10.86 -2.96
N PHE A 153 6.18 9.62 -2.70
CA PHE A 153 6.59 8.47 -3.50
C PHE A 153 6.11 8.56 -4.95
N ALA A 154 4.84 8.89 -5.17
CA ALA A 154 4.24 8.98 -6.51
C ALA A 154 4.87 10.10 -7.38
N ASP A 155 5.29 11.19 -6.76
CA ASP A 155 6.00 12.29 -7.41
C ASP A 155 7.42 11.88 -7.81
N ARG A 156 8.09 11.11 -6.94
CA ARG A 156 9.47 10.66 -7.15
C ARG A 156 9.59 9.51 -8.14
N TYR A 157 8.70 8.53 -8.07
CA TYR A 157 8.79 7.27 -8.81
C TYR A 157 7.52 7.00 -9.62
N PRO A 158 7.64 6.74 -10.94
CA PRO A 158 6.50 6.42 -11.77
C PRO A 158 5.84 5.13 -11.32
N GLY A 159 6.54 4.18 -10.70
CA GLY A 159 5.93 2.98 -10.15
C GLY A 159 5.04 3.19 -8.92
N ALA A 160 5.14 4.34 -8.24
CA ALA A 160 4.59 4.51 -6.88
C ALA A 160 3.24 5.23 -6.80
N GLY A 161 2.47 5.26 -7.88
CA GLY A 161 1.10 5.77 -7.82
C GLY A 161 0.24 5.00 -6.79
N MET A 162 -0.83 5.62 -6.30
CA MET A 162 -1.76 5.00 -5.34
C MET A 162 -2.68 3.93 -5.98
N THR A 163 -2.45 3.58 -7.24
CA THR A 163 -3.09 2.43 -7.90
C THR A 163 -2.25 1.18 -7.65
N GLY A 164 -2.88 0.02 -7.45
CA GLY A 164 -2.12 -1.21 -7.20
C GLY A 164 -1.17 -1.61 -8.32
N LEU A 165 -0.12 -2.34 -7.93
CA LEU A 165 1.03 -2.71 -8.76
C LEU A 165 0.65 -3.48 -10.03
N LEU A 166 -0.32 -4.41 -9.97
CA LEU A 166 -0.77 -5.13 -11.17
C LEU A 166 -1.28 -4.18 -12.26
N LEU A 167 -2.03 -3.15 -11.87
CA LEU A 167 -2.52 -2.14 -12.81
C LEU A 167 -1.40 -1.17 -13.20
N ARG A 168 -0.54 -0.80 -12.26
CA ARG A 168 0.55 0.15 -12.52
C ARG A 168 1.60 -0.42 -13.47
N ALA A 169 1.99 -1.68 -13.29
CA ALA A 169 2.92 -2.39 -14.16
C ALA A 169 2.44 -2.42 -15.61
N ALA A 170 1.12 -2.57 -15.85
CA ALA A 170 0.56 -2.52 -17.20
C ALA A 170 0.80 -1.17 -17.87
N ARG A 171 0.69 -0.07 -17.11
CA ARG A 171 0.87 1.30 -17.60
C ARG A 171 2.33 1.70 -17.76
N LEU A 172 3.24 0.99 -17.11
CA LEU A 172 4.69 1.23 -17.27
C LEU A 172 5.21 0.66 -18.58
N GLU A 173 4.53 -0.33 -19.17
CA GLU A 173 4.88 -0.94 -20.48
C GLU A 173 6.35 -1.42 -20.52
N GLY A 174 6.81 -2.05 -19.44
CA GLY A 174 8.17 -2.58 -19.30
C GLY A 174 9.22 -1.57 -18.81
N ARG A 175 8.85 -0.31 -18.57
CA ARG A 175 9.72 0.68 -17.91
C ARG A 175 9.91 0.36 -16.43
N SER A 176 10.96 0.95 -15.85
CA SER A 176 11.33 0.74 -14.44
C SER A 176 10.32 1.39 -13.49
N PHE A 177 10.16 0.80 -12.31
CA PHE A 177 9.31 1.35 -11.25
C PHE A 177 9.96 2.56 -10.59
N PHE A 178 11.28 2.71 -10.70
CA PHE A 178 12.08 3.73 -10.02
C PHE A 178 12.78 4.71 -10.95
N ASP A 179 12.40 4.78 -12.24
CA ASP A 179 12.91 5.82 -13.13
C ASP A 179 12.61 7.18 -12.50
N CYS A 180 13.64 7.90 -12.05
CA CYS A 180 13.43 9.25 -11.51
C CYS A 180 12.74 10.06 -12.60
N ARG A 181 11.57 10.61 -12.30
CA ARG A 181 11.02 11.69 -13.13
C ARG A 181 12.04 12.82 -13.00
N ALA A 182 12.85 13.01 -14.04
CA ALA A 182 13.78 14.12 -14.11
C ALA A 182 13.03 15.38 -13.68
N GLU A 183 13.65 16.14 -12.78
CA GLU A 183 13.16 17.44 -12.32
C GLU A 183 12.61 18.19 -13.52
N ILE A 184 11.36 18.66 -13.43
CA ILE A 184 10.93 19.75 -14.30
C ILE A 184 11.78 20.94 -13.85
N THR A 185 12.98 21.06 -14.41
CA THR A 185 13.76 22.29 -14.38
C THR A 185 12.84 23.35 -14.91
N SER A 186 12.46 24.26 -14.02
CA SER A 186 11.72 25.48 -14.34
C SER A 186 12.66 26.35 -15.19
N GLN A 187 12.70 26.05 -16.48
CA GLN A 187 13.20 26.96 -17.51
C GLN A 187 12.00 27.47 -18.28
N GLU A 188 11.36 28.51 -17.75
CA GLU A 188 10.67 29.52 -18.56
C GLU A 188 10.91 30.91 -17.92
N SER A 189 11.92 31.58 -18.49
CA SER A 189 11.94 32.97 -18.95
C SER A 189 11.39 34.10 -18.07
N ILE A 190 12.25 35.08 -17.73
CA ILE A 190 12.51 36.33 -18.49
C ILE A 190 13.97 36.74 -18.27
#